data_AF-A0A7X6CP23-F1
#
_entry.id   AF-A0A7X6CP23-F1
#
_cell.length_a   1.000
_cell.length_b   1.000
_cell.length_c   1.000
_cell.angle_alpha   90.00
_cell.angle_beta   90.00
_cell.angle_gamma   90.00
#
_symmetry.space_group_name_H-M   'P 1'
#
loop_
_entity.id
_entity.type
_entity.pdbx_description
1 polymer ?
#
loop_
_entity_poly.entity_id
_entity_poly.type
_entity_poly.pdbx_seq_one_letter_code
_entity_poly.pdbx_strand_id
1 'polypeptide(L)' 'MIVRAATIDDTPAIARVNADTWRTAYRNIIPADFLANLSYE' A
#
# COMPACT_ATOMS: atom_id res chain seq x y z
N MET A 1 -13.01 -16.69 0.37
CA MET A 1 -11.65 -16.10 0.26
C MET A 1 -10.83 -17.00 -0.64
N ILE A 2 -10.27 -16.47 -1.73
CA ILE A 2 -9.44 -17.23 -2.68
C ILE A 2 -8.06 -16.58 -2.72
N VAL A 3 -7.00 -17.36 -2.56
CA VAL A 3 -5.62 -16.91 -2.73
C VAL A 3 -5.11 -17.48 -4.05
N ARG A 4 -4.54 -16.63 -4.90
CA ARG A 4 -4.05 -16.98 -6.23
C ARG A 4 -2.76 -16.23 -6.55
N ALA A 5 -2.06 -16.67 -7.59
CA ALA A 5 -0.94 -15.91 -8.14
C ALA A 5 -1.41 -14.52 -8.59
N ALA A 6 -0.56 -13.52 -8.34
CA ALA A 6 -0.78 -12.17 -8.82
C ALA A 6 -0.47 -12.08 -10.32
N THR A 7 -1.17 -11.18 -10.98
CA THR A 7 -1.03 -10.81 -12.38
C THR A 7 -0.77 -9.31 -12.48
N ILE A 8 -0.37 -8.81 -13.65
CA ILE A 8 -0.12 -7.38 -13.86
C ILE A 8 -1.39 -6.55 -13.58
N ASP A 9 -2.56 -7.09 -13.88
CA ASP A 9 -3.84 -6.42 -13.63
C ASP A 9 -4.13 -6.19 -12.13
N ASP A 10 -3.43 -6.91 -11.23
CA ASP A 10 -3.55 -6.73 -9.79
C ASP A 10 -2.72 -5.56 -9.26
N THR A 11 -1.81 -5.00 -10.06
CA THR A 11 -0.88 -3.93 -9.65
C THR A 11 -1.58 -2.76 -8.95
N PRO A 12 -2.69 -2.19 -9.48
CA PRO A 12 -3.35 -1.05 -8.83
C PRO A 12 -3.94 -1.42 -7.46
N ALA A 13 -4.46 -2.64 -7.31
CA ALA A 13 -5.03 -3.11 -6.05
C ALA A 13 -3.94 -3.37 -5.01
N ILE A 14 -2.82 -3.96 -5.42
CA ILE A 14 -1.67 -4.23 -4.54
C ILE A 14 -1.02 -2.92 -4.07
N ALA A 15 -0.85 -1.95 -4.96
CA ALA A 15 -0.29 -0.64 -4.63
C ALA A 15 -1.14 0.08 -3.57
N ARG A 16 -2.47 0.07 -3.73
CA ARG A 16 -3.41 0.62 -2.74
C ARG A 16 -3.27 -0.05 -1.38
N VAL A 17 -3.33 -1.39 -1.35
CA VAL A 17 -3.21 -2.15 -0.09
C VAL A 17 -1.89 -1.85 0.60
N ASN A 18 -0.79 -1.79 -0.14
CA ASN A 18 0.52 -1.45 0.41
C ASN A 18 0.53 -0.05 1.03
N ALA A 19 0.21 0.99 0.26
CA ALA A 19 0.31 2.36 0.73
C ALA A 19 -0.66 2.66 1.88
N ASP A 20 -1.89 2.14 1.84
CA ASP A 20 -2.87 2.35 2.91
C ASP A 20 -2.49 1.61 4.19
N THR A 21 -1.96 0.39 4.05
CA THR A 21 -1.43 -0.36 5.19
C THR A 21 -0.26 0.39 5.83
N TRP A 22 0.65 0.94 5.03
CA TRP A 22 1.80 1.67 5.57
C TRP A 22 1.40 2.95 6.28
N ARG A 23 0.51 3.75 5.69
CA ARG A 23 -0.01 4.99 6.28
C ARG A 23 -0.71 4.77 7.63
N THR A 24 -1.27 3.59 7.84
CA THR A 24 -2.00 3.25 9.07
C THR A 24 -1.14 2.53 10.08
N ALA A 25 -0.45 1.45 9.68
CA ALA A 25 0.36 0.61 10.56
C ALA A 25 1.61 1.31 11.07
N TYR A 26 2.20 2.21 10.27
CA TYR A 26 3.41 2.96 10.65
C TYR A 26 3.15 4.41 11.08
N ARG A 27 1.88 4.77 11.28
CA ARG A 27 1.51 6.06 11.86
C ARG A 27 2.22 6.24 13.20
N ASN A 28 2.80 7.41 13.42
CA ASN A 28 3.57 7.78 14.63
C ASN A 28 4.92 7.06 14.80
N ILE A 29 5.32 6.21 13.85
CA ILE A 29 6.66 5.59 13.81
C ILE A 29 7.50 6.24 12.71
N ILE A 30 6.89 6.45 11.54
CA ILE A 30 7.51 7.07 10.37
C ILE A 30 6.95 8.50 10.20
N PRO A 31 7.76 9.47 9.74
CA PRO A 31 7.30 10.83 9.48
C PRO A 31 6.07 10.88 8.57
N ALA A 32 5.11 11.73 8.93
CA ALA A 32 3.85 11.84 8.22
C ALA A 32 4.04 12.20 6.73
N ASP A 33 4.99 13.09 6.42
CA ASP A 33 5.27 13.52 5.05
C ASP A 33 5.80 12.38 4.18
N PHE A 34 6.59 11.47 4.76
CA PHE A 34 7.05 10.28 4.05
C PHE A 34 5.88 9.35 3.72
N LEU A 35 5.00 9.10 4.70
CA LEU A 35 3.81 8.26 4.50
C LEU A 35 2.80 8.88 3.52
N ALA A 36 2.72 10.21 3.49
CA ALA A 36 1.87 10.95 2.56
C ALA A 36 2.33 10.79 1.10
N ASN A 37 3.65 10.72 0.88
CA ASN A 37 4.26 10.60 -0.44
C ASN A 37 4.23 9.19 -1.06
N LEU A 38 3.66 8.18 -0.38
CA LEU A 38 3.46 6.86 -0.97
C LEU A 38 2.47 6.93 -2.14
N SER A 39 2.89 6.43 -3.31
CA SER A 39 2.10 6.45 -4.54
C SER A 39 1.26 5.17 -4.71
N TYR A 40 0.15 5.28 -5.45
CA TYR A 40 -0.58 4.12 -5.97
C TYR A 40 -0.19 3.77 -7.42
N GLU A 41 0.61 4.63 -8.04
CA GLU A 41 1.14 4.56 -9.40
C GLU A 41 2.63 4.21 -9.38
#